data_AF-A0A8T5BLR6-F1
#
_entry.id   AF-A0A8T5BLR6-F1
#
_cell.length_a   1.000
_cell.length_b   1.000
_cell.length_c   1.000
_cell.angle_alpha   90.00
_cell.angle_beta   90.00
_cell.angle_gamma   90.00
#
_symmetry.space_group_name_H-M   'P 1'
#
loop_
_entity.id
_entity.type
_entity.pdbx_description
1 polymer ?
#
loop_
_entity_poly.entity_id
_entity_poly.type
_entity_poly.pdbx_seq_one_letter_code
_entity_poly.pdbx_strand_id
1 'polypeptide(L)'
;MKEKIAFRNRDVKRVLIGVPENHKHLRVIIETDQKIIVFHEAVIANIVRGFTIVKTHPTVEAVELEMKRIKEGKGGFAEFQLIETNKNKEQIIKEMSNLI
;
A
#
# COMPACT_ATOMS: atom_id res chain seq x y z
N MET A 1 -8.73 7.41 19.16
CA MET A 1 -7.57 6.63 18.67
C MET A 1 -8.01 5.81 17.48
N LYS A 2 -7.15 5.64 16.46
CA LYS A 2 -7.44 4.72 15.35
C LYS A 2 -7.28 3.28 15.84
N GLU A 3 -8.18 2.39 15.47
CA GLU A 3 -8.03 0.96 15.72
C GLU A 3 -6.85 0.41 14.91
N LYS A 4 -5.93 -0.31 15.55
CA LYS A 4 -4.77 -0.94 14.91
C LYS A 4 -5.04 -2.42 14.75
N ILE A 5 -4.86 -2.93 13.53
CA ILE A 5 -5.00 -4.36 13.25
C ILE A 5 -3.76 -4.83 12.50
N ALA A 6 -3.10 -5.83 13.03
CA ALA A 6 -1.92 -6.47 12.44
C ALA A 6 -2.26 -7.92 12.08
N PHE A 7 -1.92 -8.34 10.87
CA PHE A 7 -2.12 -9.71 10.38
C PHE A 7 -0.78 -10.40 10.19
N ARG A 8 -0.64 -11.58 10.81
CA ARG A 8 0.40 -12.55 10.47
C ARG A 8 -0.15 -13.46 9.37
N ASN A 9 0.72 -14.19 8.67
CA ASN A 9 0.25 -15.12 7.63
C ASN A 9 -0.80 -16.12 8.13
N ARG A 10 -0.69 -16.60 9.38
CA ARG A 10 -1.66 -17.51 9.99
C ARG A 10 -3.04 -16.89 10.25
N ASP A 11 -3.12 -15.56 10.27
CA ASP A 11 -4.36 -14.82 10.51
C ASP A 11 -5.09 -14.54 9.17
N VAL A 12 -4.48 -14.86 8.02
CA VAL A 12 -5.05 -14.70 6.68
C VAL A 12 -5.58 -16.04 6.18
N LYS A 13 -6.89 -16.11 5.93
CA LYS A 13 -7.54 -17.33 5.40
C LYS A 13 -7.20 -17.55 3.93
N ARG A 14 -7.34 -16.51 3.13
CA ARG A 14 -7.01 -16.51 1.70
C ARG A 14 -6.85 -15.09 1.17
N VAL A 15 -6.21 -15.00 0.01
CA VAL A 15 -6.11 -13.78 -0.79
C VAL A 15 -6.65 -14.06 -2.19
N LEU A 16 -7.58 -13.24 -2.66
CA LEU A 16 -8.11 -13.28 -4.03
C LEU A 16 -7.52 -12.11 -4.81
N ILE A 17 -6.92 -12.39 -5.97
CA ILE A 17 -6.29 -11.40 -6.84
C ILE A 17 -6.82 -11.62 -8.25
N GLY A 18 -7.44 -10.59 -8.82
CA GLY A 18 -7.99 -10.66 -10.17
C GLY A 18 -8.87 -9.47 -10.50
N VAL A 19 -9.45 -9.49 -11.70
CA VAL A 19 -10.46 -8.51 -12.13
C VAL A 19 -11.83 -9.13 -11.89
N PRO A 20 -12.65 -8.63 -10.95
CA PRO A 20 -13.99 -9.16 -10.73
C PRO A 20 -14.87 -8.98 -11.98
N GLU A 21 -15.94 -9.75 -12.08
CA GLU A 21 -16.93 -9.58 -13.14
C GLU A 21 -17.42 -8.13 -13.22
N ASN A 22 -17.56 -7.61 -14.43
CA ASN A 22 -17.98 -6.23 -14.72
C ASN A 22 -17.06 -5.11 -14.19
N HIS A 23 -15.82 -5.44 -13.78
CA HIS A 23 -14.82 -4.45 -13.39
C HIS A 23 -13.74 -4.30 -14.48
N LYS A 24 -13.14 -3.11 -14.55
CA LYS A 24 -12.03 -2.83 -15.48
C LYS A 24 -10.64 -3.02 -14.86
N HIS A 25 -10.58 -3.07 -13.54
CA HIS A 25 -9.34 -2.95 -12.78
C HIS A 25 -9.20 -4.08 -11.76
N LEU A 26 -7.97 -4.40 -11.43
CA LEU A 26 -7.61 -5.44 -10.48
C LEU A 26 -8.15 -5.10 -9.07
N ARG A 27 -8.48 -6.16 -8.32
CA ARG A 27 -8.74 -6.11 -6.89
C ARG A 27 -7.84 -7.10 -6.18
N VAL A 28 -7.41 -6.73 -4.98
CA VAL A 28 -6.80 -7.65 -4.02
C VAL A 28 -7.71 -7.70 -2.81
N ILE A 29 -8.22 -8.89 -2.51
CA ILE A 29 -9.12 -9.13 -1.38
C ILE A 29 -8.40 -10.04 -0.40
N ILE A 30 -8.22 -9.57 0.83
CA ILE A 30 -7.66 -10.35 1.94
C ILE A 30 -8.81 -10.73 2.88
N GLU A 31 -9.03 -12.01 3.06
CA GLU A 31 -10.03 -12.55 3.97
C GLU A 31 -9.37 -13.10 5.23
N THR A 32 -9.89 -12.71 6.40
CA THR A 32 -9.42 -13.14 7.73
C THR A 32 -10.59 -13.65 8.55
N ASP A 33 -10.36 -14.09 9.79
CA ASP A 33 -11.46 -14.43 10.72
C ASP A 33 -12.33 -13.24 11.11
N GLN A 34 -11.75 -12.04 11.11
CA GLN A 34 -12.40 -10.85 11.66
C GLN A 34 -13.02 -9.96 10.58
N LYS A 35 -12.40 -9.89 9.39
CA LYS A 35 -12.83 -8.97 8.33
C LYS A 35 -12.36 -9.37 6.94
N ILE A 36 -13.03 -8.79 5.95
CA ILE A 36 -12.61 -8.80 4.54
C ILE A 36 -12.06 -7.41 4.22
N ILE A 37 -10.85 -7.36 3.65
CA ILE A 37 -10.17 -6.12 3.27
C ILE A 37 -10.05 -6.10 1.75
N VAL A 38 -10.57 -5.07 1.11
CA VAL A 38 -10.56 -4.92 -0.35
C VAL A 38 -9.67 -3.75 -0.75
N PHE A 39 -8.68 -4.01 -1.59
CA PHE A 39 -7.82 -2.99 -2.16
C PHE A 39 -8.10 -2.80 -3.65
N HIS A 40 -8.13 -1.54 -4.08
CA HIS A 40 -8.12 -1.18 -5.49
C HIS A 40 -6.70 -1.32 -6.06
N GLU A 41 -6.62 -1.61 -7.36
CA GLU A 41 -5.38 -1.74 -8.12
C GLU A 41 -4.35 -0.65 -7.80
N ALA A 42 -4.75 0.63 -7.85
CA ALA A 42 -3.86 1.75 -7.59
C ALA A 42 -3.24 1.75 -6.17
N VAL A 43 -3.97 1.26 -5.16
CA VAL A 43 -3.45 1.18 -3.79
C VAL A 43 -2.37 0.11 -3.70
N ILE A 44 -2.61 -1.08 -4.25
CA ILE A 44 -1.64 -2.16 -4.26
C ILE A 44 -0.43 -1.82 -5.11
N ALA A 45 -0.62 -1.19 -6.28
CA ALA A 45 0.47 -0.76 -7.14
C ALA A 45 1.42 0.20 -6.40
N ASN A 46 0.89 1.14 -5.63
CA ASN A 46 1.68 2.05 -4.81
C ASN A 46 2.41 1.33 -3.67
N ILE A 47 1.73 0.41 -2.96
CA ILE A 47 2.35 -0.38 -1.87
C ILE A 47 3.49 -1.25 -2.42
N VAL A 48 3.25 -1.96 -3.52
CA VAL A 48 4.25 -2.80 -4.18
C VAL A 48 5.44 -1.95 -4.60
N ARG A 49 5.21 -0.78 -5.20
CA ARG A 49 6.31 0.13 -5.56
C ARG A 49 7.13 0.56 -4.34
N GLY A 50 6.50 1.01 -3.25
CA GLY A 50 7.20 1.39 -2.03
C GLY A 50 7.99 0.23 -1.41
N PHE A 51 7.39 -0.95 -1.35
CA PHE A 51 8.03 -2.17 -0.87
C PHE A 51 9.25 -2.54 -1.74
N THR A 52 9.09 -2.54 -3.06
CA THR A 52 10.17 -2.81 -4.00
C THR A 52 11.30 -1.81 -3.85
N ILE A 53 11.01 -0.50 -3.76
CA ILE A 53 12.04 0.54 -3.56
C ILE A 53 12.91 0.22 -2.35
N VAL A 54 12.31 0.00 -1.18
CA VAL A 54 13.08 -0.30 0.05
C VAL A 54 13.81 -1.64 -0.08
N LYS A 55 13.19 -2.63 -0.73
CA LYS A 55 13.77 -3.97 -0.82
C LYS A 55 14.93 -4.07 -1.81
N THR A 56 14.92 -3.26 -2.88
CA THR A 56 15.85 -3.42 -4.01
C THR A 56 16.79 -2.24 -4.24
N HIS A 57 16.48 -1.05 -3.76
CA HIS A 57 17.38 0.10 -3.91
C HIS A 57 18.56 -0.03 -2.94
N PRO A 58 19.82 0.18 -3.38
CA PRO A 58 21.01 -0.13 -2.56
C PRO A 58 21.19 0.74 -1.31
N THR A 59 20.51 1.89 -1.24
CA THR A 59 20.69 2.91 -0.20
C THR A 59 19.39 3.42 0.44
N VAL A 60 18.22 3.01 -0.05
CA VAL A 60 16.94 3.48 0.51
C VAL A 60 16.46 2.48 1.54
N GLU A 61 16.39 2.90 2.80
CA GLU A 61 16.03 2.03 3.93
C GLU A 61 14.57 2.18 4.39
N ALA A 62 13.95 3.31 4.07
CA ALA A 62 12.55 3.58 4.39
C ALA A 62 11.96 4.57 3.39
N VAL A 63 10.67 4.46 3.14
CA VAL A 63 9.91 5.39 2.28
C VAL A 63 8.53 5.61 2.87
N GLU A 64 8.06 6.86 2.85
CA GLU A 64 6.68 7.22 3.13
C GLU A 64 5.98 7.55 1.83
N LEU A 65 4.78 7.01 1.62
CA LEU A 65 3.92 7.34 0.50
C LEU A 65 2.66 8.04 1.01
N GLU A 66 2.41 9.26 0.52
CA GLU A 66 1.28 10.09 0.94
C GLU A 66 0.32 10.34 -0.22
N MET A 67 -0.99 10.35 0.07
CA MET A 67 -2.02 10.60 -0.92
C MET A 67 -1.88 12.00 -1.53
N LYS A 68 -1.74 12.04 -2.85
CA LYS A 68 -1.74 13.26 -3.65
C LYS A 68 -2.67 13.10 -4.84
N ARG A 69 -3.32 14.21 -5.21
CA ARG A 69 -4.09 14.34 -6.45
C ARG A 69 -3.15 14.83 -7.55
N ILE A 70 -2.95 14.03 -8.58
CA ILE A 70 -2.07 14.33 -9.72
C ILE A 70 -2.93 14.78 -10.89
N LYS A 71 -2.86 16.09 -11.22
CA LYS A 71 -3.64 16.68 -12.32
C LYS A 71 -3.00 16.42 -13.69
N GLU A 72 -1.68 16.39 -13.76
CA GLU A 72 -0.90 16.23 -14.99
C GLU A 72 0.02 15.00 -14.88
N GLY A 73 -0.60 13.82 -14.90
CA GLY A 73 0.10 12.53 -14.83
C GLY A 73 0.24 11.87 -16.21
N LYS A 74 1.15 10.89 -16.30
CA LYS A 74 1.21 9.99 -17.45
C LYS A 74 -0.13 9.26 -17.62
N GLY A 75 -0.56 9.06 -18.87
CA GLY A 75 -1.77 8.29 -19.16
C GLY A 75 -1.71 6.86 -18.60
N GLY A 76 -2.87 6.35 -18.18
CA GLY A 76 -3.01 5.01 -17.60
C GLY A 76 -2.86 4.93 -16.07
N PHE A 77 -2.56 6.05 -15.42
CA PHE A 77 -2.46 6.11 -13.96
C PHE A 77 -3.72 6.71 -13.32
N ALA A 78 -4.00 6.33 -12.08
CA ALA A 78 -5.08 6.92 -11.29
C ALA A 78 -4.77 8.39 -10.94
N GLU A 79 -5.82 9.22 -10.88
CA GLU A 79 -5.74 10.63 -10.48
C GLU A 79 -5.23 10.78 -9.04
N PHE A 80 -5.64 9.89 -8.14
CA PHE A 80 -5.17 9.85 -6.76
C PHE A 80 -4.12 8.75 -6.60
N GLN A 81 -2.94 9.13 -6.13
CA GLN A 81 -1.82 8.21 -5.92
C GLN A 81 -1.18 8.44 -4.57
N LEU A 82 -0.48 7.43 -4.05
CA LEU A 82 0.39 7.59 -2.90
C LEU A 82 1.81 7.87 -3.42
N ILE A 83 2.34 9.07 -3.20
CA ILE A 83 3.64 9.52 -3.73
C ILE A 83 4.63 9.70 -2.58
N GLU A 84 5.90 9.43 -2.86
CA GLU A 84 7.03 9.64 -1.95
C GLU A 84 7.00 11.04 -1.34
N THR A 85 7.20 11.10 -0.03
CA THR A 85 7.43 12.36 0.68
C THR A 85 8.92 12.62 0.80
N ASN A 86 9.27 13.83 1.26
CA ASN A 86 10.67 14.22 1.50
C ASN A 86 11.14 13.86 2.93
N LYS A 87 10.36 13.06 3.70
CA LYS A 87 10.79 12.64 5.03
C LYS A 87 12.04 11.76 4.93
N ASN A 88 12.99 11.99 5.83
CA ASN A 88 14.18 11.14 5.90
C ASN A 88 13.88 9.81 6.60
N LYS A 89 14.80 8.85 6.44
CA LYS A 89 14.62 7.49 6.96
C LYS A 89 14.49 7.47 8.49
N GLU A 90 15.21 8.32 9.21
CA GLU A 90 15.18 8.37 10.67
C GLU A 90 13.81 8.80 11.20
N GLN A 91 13.20 9.80 10.55
CA GLN A 91 11.84 10.25 10.87
C GLN A 91 10.82 9.14 10.61
N ILE A 92 10.90 8.49 9.45
CA ILE A 92 9.97 7.42 9.07
C ILE A 92 10.07 6.24 10.04
N ILE A 93 11.28 5.77 10.34
CA ILE A 93 11.52 4.65 11.26
C ILE A 93 11.03 4.98 12.68
N LYS A 94 11.24 6.22 13.15
CA LYS A 94 10.74 6.67 14.44
C LYS A 94 9.21 6.68 14.47
N GLU A 95 8.55 7.17 13.43
CA GLU A 95 7.09 7.13 13.32
C GLU A 95 6.57 5.69 13.28
N MET A 96 7.20 4.80 12.51
CA MET A 96 6.86 3.38 12.47
C MET A 96 6.96 2.74 13.87
N SER A 97 8.04 3.02 14.60
CA SER A 97 8.26 2.50 15.97
C SER A 97 7.19 2.94 16.97
N ASN A 98 6.55 4.10 16.74
CA ASN A 98 5.45 4.57 17.59
C ASN A 98 4.09 3.99 17.17
N LEU A 99 4.00 3.44 15.96
CA LEU A 99 2.77 2.88 15.38
C LEU A 99 2.61 1.38 15.63
N ILE A 100 3.72 0.64 15.81
CA ILE A 100 3.72 -0.77 16.23
C ILE A 100 3.75 -0.90 17.75
#